data_AF-A0A0E0DXY4-F1
#
_entry.id   AF-A0A0E0DXY4-F1
#
_cell.length_a   1.000
_cell.length_b   1.000
_cell.length_c   1.000
_cell.angle_alpha   90.00
_cell.angle_beta   90.00
_cell.angle_gamma   90.00
#
_symmetry.space_group_name_H-M   'P 1'
#
loop_
_entity.id
_entity.type
_entity.pdbx_description
1 polymer ?
#
loop_
_entity_poly.entity_id
_entity_poly.type
_entity_poly.pdbx_seq_one_letter_code
_entity_poly.pdbx_strand_id
1 'polypeptide(L)'
;MAVLKLLTEYVIDKNCLVGLQMIQSKEKEMSGLAYLVREIVDLLAGNREILLRKIHRDQNLVSHTLANRGRSDGLSSTWCGNNCSFISKFVRDDLIPE
;
A
#
# COMPACT_ATOMS: atom_id res chain seq x y z
N MET A 1 -24.19 -19.71 -16.39
CA MET A 1 -23.84 -19.34 -15.00
C MET A 1 -22.92 -18.14 -15.04
N ALA A 2 -23.50 -16.94 -15.10
CA ALA A 2 -22.78 -15.69 -14.92
C ALA A 2 -22.58 -15.49 -13.41
N VAL A 3 -21.57 -16.14 -12.84
CA VAL A 3 -21.11 -15.78 -11.51
C VAL A 3 -20.54 -14.38 -11.66
N LEU A 4 -21.18 -13.42 -10.99
CA LEU A 4 -20.67 -12.09 -10.72
C LEU A 4 -19.15 -12.15 -10.50
N LYS A 5 -18.38 -11.82 -11.55
CA LYS A 5 -17.03 -11.32 -11.37
C LYS A 5 -17.23 -9.92 -10.79
N LEU A 6 -17.43 -9.85 -9.48
CA LEU A 6 -17.19 -8.64 -8.69
C LEU A 6 -15.68 -8.38 -8.81
N LEU A 7 -15.24 -7.93 -9.99
CA LEU A 7 -13.90 -7.41 -10.23
C LEU A 7 -13.85 -6.05 -9.56
N THR A 8 -13.70 -6.06 -8.23
CA THR A 8 -13.25 -4.86 -7.53
C THR A 8 -11.77 -4.72 -7.87
N GLU A 9 -11.48 -3.94 -8.90
CA GLU A 9 -10.13 -3.49 -9.21
C GLU A 9 -9.63 -2.66 -8.03
N TYR A 10 -8.47 -3.03 -7.48
CA TYR A 10 -7.84 -2.28 -6.40
C TYR A 10 -6.70 -1.44 -6.96
N VAL A 11 -6.74 -0.13 -6.74
CA VAL A 11 -5.60 0.75 -7.06
C VAL A 11 -4.78 0.95 -5.78
N ILE A 12 -3.49 0.67 -5.85
CA ILE A 12 -2.53 0.95 -4.78
C ILE A 12 -1.64 2.11 -5.22
N ASP A 13 -1.79 3.23 -4.53
CA ASP A 13 -0.98 4.42 -4.74
C ASP A 13 0.33 4.36 -3.96
N LYS A 14 1.44 4.62 -4.67
CA LYS A 14 2.80 4.64 -4.10
C LYS A 14 3.49 5.95 -4.47
N ASN A 15 4.18 6.57 -3.51
CA ASN A 15 5.02 7.74 -3.78
C ASN A 15 6.52 7.40 -3.96
N CYS A 16 6.93 6.16 -3.70
CA CYS A 16 8.31 5.70 -3.87
C CYS A 16 8.54 5.10 -5.26
N LEU A 17 9.30 5.78 -6.10
CA LEU A 17 9.59 5.31 -7.48
C LEU A 17 10.41 4.02 -7.47
N VAL A 18 11.48 3.98 -6.67
CA VAL A 18 12.39 2.83 -6.58
C VAL A 18 11.64 1.57 -6.14
N GLY A 19 10.80 1.68 -5.11
CA GLY A 19 10.01 0.53 -4.65
C GLY A 19 9.02 0.04 -5.70
N LEU A 20 8.40 0.95 -6.47
CA LEU A 20 7.49 0.58 -7.55
C LEU A 20 8.23 -0.12 -8.70
N GLN A 21 9.41 0.39 -9.06
CA GLN A 21 10.29 -0.25 -10.06
C GLN A 21 10.74 -1.64 -9.61
N MET A 22 11.11 -1.82 -8.33
CA MET A 22 11.48 -3.12 -7.79
C MET A 22 10.34 -4.14 -7.91
N ILE A 23 9.10 -3.72 -7.64
CA ILE A 23 7.92 -4.60 -7.71
C ILE A 23 7.53 -4.91 -9.15
N GLN A 24 7.62 -3.93 -10.06
CA GLN A 24 7.20 -4.08 -11.46
C GLN A 24 8.29 -4.63 -12.39
N SER A 25 9.54 -4.68 -11.93
CA SER A 25 10.65 -5.19 -12.73
C SER A 25 10.43 -6.66 -13.10
N LYS A 26 10.80 -7.00 -14.34
CA LYS A 26 10.91 -8.41 -14.77
C LYS A 26 12.21 -9.04 -14.31
N GLU A 27 13.17 -8.23 -13.90
CA GLU A 27 14.45 -8.68 -13.40
C GLU A 27 14.34 -9.08 -11.93
N LYS A 28 15.14 -10.08 -11.55
CA LYS A 28 15.21 -10.53 -10.17
C LYS A 28 15.84 -9.44 -9.30
N GLU A 29 15.15 -9.06 -8.23
CA GLU A 29 15.70 -8.18 -7.19
C GLU A 29 16.82 -8.92 -6.43
N MET A 30 17.97 -8.27 -6.25
CA MET A 30 19.18 -8.88 -5.68
C MET A 30 19.68 -8.17 -4.42
N SER A 31 19.00 -7.12 -3.95
CA SER A 31 19.31 -6.42 -2.70
C SER A 31 18.91 -7.24 -1.48
N GLY A 32 19.25 -6.73 -0.29
CA GLY A 32 18.77 -7.29 0.98
C GLY A 32 17.23 -7.26 1.15
N LEU A 33 16.51 -6.58 0.26
CA LEU A 33 15.04 -6.49 0.27
C LEU A 33 14.37 -7.51 -0.67
N ALA A 34 15.14 -8.36 -1.35
CA ALA A 34 14.62 -9.27 -2.38
C ALA A 34 13.49 -10.17 -1.88
N TYR A 35 13.58 -10.60 -0.62
CA TYR A 35 12.53 -11.40 0.03
C TYR A 35 11.21 -10.63 0.12
N LEU A 36 11.24 -9.36 0.57
CA LEU A 36 10.05 -8.52 0.71
C LEU A 36 9.43 -8.19 -0.66
N VAL A 37 10.27 -7.91 -1.66
CA VAL A 37 9.79 -7.64 -3.02
C VAL A 37 9.08 -8.87 -3.59
N ARG A 38 9.63 -10.07 -3.38
CA ARG A 38 8.99 -11.32 -3.79
C ARG A 38 7.64 -11.55 -3.10
N GLU A 39 7.56 -11.38 -1.78
CA GLU A 39 6.28 -11.51 -1.06
C GLU A 39 5.22 -10.52 -1.58
N ILE A 40 5.61 -9.28 -1.85
CA ILE A 40 4.69 -8.28 -2.43
C ILE A 40 4.21 -8.74 -3.81
N VAL A 41 5.11 -9.19 -4.68
CA VAL A 41 4.75 -9.67 -6.03
C VAL A 41 3.81 -10.88 -5.94
N ASP A 42 4.07 -11.83 -5.04
CA ASP A 42 3.22 -13.00 -4.83
C ASP A 42 1.81 -12.60 -4.35
N LEU A 43 1.70 -11.60 -3.46
CA LEU A 43 0.43 -11.03 -3.01
C LEU A 43 -0.33 -10.33 -4.15
N LEU A 44 0.38 -9.63 -5.03
CA LEU A 44 -0.19 -8.95 -6.19
C LEU A 44 -0.65 -9.92 -7.28
N ALA A 45 0.01 -11.07 -7.41
CA ALA A 45 -0.33 -12.12 -8.38
C ALA A 45 -1.54 -12.98 -7.97
N GLY A 46 -2.18 -12.70 -6.84
CA GLY A 46 -3.37 -13.41 -6.37
C GLY A 46 -4.61 -13.20 -7.24
N ASN A 47 -5.78 -13.61 -6.74
CA ASN A 47 -7.02 -13.61 -7.52
C ASN A 47 -7.66 -12.22 -7.77
N ARG A 48 -7.00 -11.14 -7.35
CA ARG A 48 -7.53 -9.77 -7.45
C ARG A 48 -6.76 -9.00 -8.51
N GLU A 49 -7.48 -8.22 -9.30
CA GLU A 49 -6.87 -7.26 -10.21
C GLU A 49 -6.39 -6.06 -9.38
N ILE A 50 -5.07 -5.87 -9.32
CA ILE A 50 -4.43 -4.81 -8.55
C ILE A 50 -3.59 -3.95 -9.48
N LEU A 51 -3.91 -2.67 -9.58
CA LEU A 51 -3.13 -1.67 -10.28
C LEU A 51 -2.20 -0.93 -9.32
N LEU A 52 -0.92 -0.86 -9.68
CA LEU A 52 0.04 -0.01 -8.97
C LEU A 52 0.15 1.34 -9.69
N ARG A 53 -0.09 2.42 -8.98
CA ARG A 53 0.00 3.78 -9.52
C ARG A 53 1.03 4.61 -8.76
N LYS A 54 1.87 5.32 -9.51
CA LYS A 54 2.79 6.31 -8.96
C LYS A 54 2.05 7.62 -8.72
N ILE A 55 2.08 8.12 -7.49
CA ILE A 55 1.56 9.44 -7.11
C ILE A 55 2.67 10.35 -6.59
N HIS A 56 2.42 11.65 -6.54
CA HIS A 56 3.36 12.60 -5.94
C HIS A 56 3.36 12.48 -4.41
N ARG A 57 4.38 13.04 -3.74
CA ARG A 57 4.55 12.85 -2.30
C ARG A 57 3.49 13.60 -1.48
N ASP A 58 3.07 14.76 -1.97
CA ASP A 58 1.97 15.58 -1.41
C ASP A 58 0.59 14.91 -1.51
N GLN A 59 0.44 13.94 -2.40
CA GLN A 59 -0.78 13.14 -2.55
C GLN A 59 -0.80 11.92 -1.64
N ASN A 60 0.29 11.65 -0.88
CA ASN A 60 0.40 10.47 -0.01
C ASN A 60 0.64 10.85 1.46
N LEU A 61 0.04 11.96 1.90
CA LEU A 61 0.26 12.52 3.24
C LEU A 61 -0.23 11.61 4.36
N VAL A 62 -1.36 10.93 4.16
CA VAL A 62 -1.90 9.98 5.15
C VAL A 62 -0.93 8.83 5.38
N SER A 63 -0.47 8.16 4.32
CA SER A 63 0.49 7.06 4.45
C SER A 63 1.81 7.54 5.09
N HIS A 64 2.26 8.75 4.76
CA HIS A 64 3.45 9.34 5.38
C HIS A 64 3.26 9.57 6.88
N THR A 65 2.12 10.14 7.28
CA THR A 65 1.76 10.39 8.68
C THR A 65 1.67 9.09 9.47
N LEU A 66 1.01 8.06 8.89
CA LEU A 66 0.89 6.74 9.50
C LEU A 66 2.26 6.07 9.67
N ALA A 67 3.11 6.09 8.64
CA ALA A 67 4.46 5.51 8.72
C ALA A 67 5.32 6.19 9.79
N ASN A 68 5.29 7.53 9.86
CA ASN A 68 6.01 8.29 10.87
C ASN A 68 5.52 7.97 12.28
N ARG A 69 4.20 7.86 12.46
CA ARG A 69 3.62 7.51 13.75
C ARG A 69 3.97 6.09 14.17
N GLY A 70 3.88 5.11 13.27
CA GLY A 70 4.31 3.74 13.57
C GLY A 70 5.78 3.67 14.02
N ARG A 71 6.66 4.44 13.36
CA ARG A 71 8.06 4.60 13.78
C ARG A 71 8.19 5.24 15.17
N SER A 72 7.48 6.34 15.43
CA SER A 72 7.55 7.08 16.71
C SER A 72 6.99 6.30 17.89
N ASP A 73 5.89 5.56 17.67
CA ASP A 73 5.18 4.82 18.72
C ASP A 73 5.78 3.40 18.93
N GLY A 74 6.83 3.03 18.18
CA GLY A 74 7.45 1.69 18.26
C GLY A 74 6.55 0.55 17.79
N LEU A 75 5.47 0.86 17.05
CA LEU A 75 4.52 -0.12 16.54
C LEU A 75 5.12 -0.84 15.33
N SER A 76 5.57 -2.09 15.52
CA SER A 76 6.34 -2.82 14.52
C SER A 76 5.57 -3.87 13.74
N SER A 77 4.37 -4.29 14.16
CA SER A 77 3.74 -5.49 13.58
C SER A 77 2.25 -5.36 13.29
N THR A 78 1.46 -4.72 14.16
CA THR A 78 0.02 -4.53 13.94
C THR A 78 -0.52 -3.32 14.69
N TRP A 79 -1.38 -2.54 14.04
CA TRP A 79 -2.17 -1.49 14.70
C TRP A 79 -3.40 -2.15 15.36
N CYS A 80 -3.17 -3.18 16.18
CA CYS A 80 -4.21 -3.89 16.92
C CYS A 80 -4.54 -3.15 18.22
N GLY A 81 -5.15 -1.98 18.09
CA GLY A 81 -5.90 -1.38 19.19
C GLY A 81 -7.39 -1.48 18.87
N ASN A 82 -8.24 -1.63 19.89
CA ASN A 82 -9.72 -1.59 19.77
C ASN A 82 -10.28 -0.28 19.16
N ASN A 83 -9.42 0.59 18.62
CA ASN A 83 -9.77 1.91 18.16
C ASN A 83 -8.90 2.35 16.97
N CYS A 84 -9.09 1.73 15.80
CA CYS A 84 -8.59 2.25 14.52
C CYS A 84 -9.25 3.58 14.11
N SER A 85 -9.98 4.25 15.00
CA SER A 85 -10.71 5.50 14.72
C SER A 85 -9.82 6.60 14.17
N PHE A 86 -8.55 6.66 14.57
CA PHE A 86 -7.63 7.66 14.03
C PHE A 86 -7.26 7.35 12.56
N ILE A 87 -7.13 6.08 12.16
CA ILE A 87 -6.96 5.70 10.74
C ILE A 87 -8.22 6.08 9.97
N SER A 88 -9.41 5.73 10.51
CA SER A 88 -10.70 6.10 9.90
C SER A 88 -10.91 7.62 9.82
N LYS A 89 -10.27 8.40 10.70
CA LYS A 89 -10.28 9.86 10.62
C LYS A 89 -9.38 10.34 9.48
N PHE A 90 -8.12 9.90 9.44
CA PHE A 90 -7.20 10.28 8.37
C PHE A 90 -7.72 9.92 6.97
N VAL A 91 -8.30 8.74 6.80
CA VAL A 91 -8.90 8.33 5.52
C VAL A 91 -10.10 9.19 5.16
N ARG A 92 -10.93 9.60 6.12
CA ARG A 92 -12.06 10.51 5.86
C ARG A 92 -11.58 11.90 5.45
N ASP A 93 -10.58 12.42 6.14
CA ASP A 93 -10.04 13.75 5.88
C ASP A 93 -9.31 13.80 4.50
N ASP A 94 -8.76 12.68 4.02
CA ASP A 94 -8.11 12.53 2.70
C ASP A 94 -9.10 12.44 1.52
N LEU A 95 -10.33 11.99 1.78
CA LEU A 95 -11.41 11.90 0.78
C LEU A 95 -12.12 13.23 0.53
N ILE A 96 -11.80 14.28 1.29
CA ILE A 96 -12.35 15.62 1.10
C ILE A 96 -11.33 16.41 0.28
N PRO A 97 -11.58 16.64 -1.02
CA PRO A 97 -10.75 17.57 -1.77
C PRO A 97 -10.98 18.99 -1.24
N GLU A 98 -9.91 19.75 -1.03
CA GLU A 98 -9.98 21.22 -0.95
C GLU A 98 -10.52 21.83 -2.25
#